data_AF-E2BAI2-F1
#
_entry.id   AF-E2BAI2-F1
#
_cell.length_a   1.000
_cell.length_b   1.000
_cell.length_c   1.000
_cell.angle_alpha   90.00
_cell.angle_beta   90.00
_cell.angle_gamma   90.00
#
_symmetry.space_group_name_H-M   'P 1'
#
loop_
_entity.id
_entity.type
_entity.pdbx_description
1 polymer ?
#
loop_
_entity_poly.entity_id
_entity_poly.type
_entity_poly.pdbx_seq_one_letter_code
_entity_poly.pdbx_strand_id
1 'polypeptide(L)' 'DRRIEFCKLMMDLNDKDQGFSYNIVFSDECTFTLKGEVNRHNCRYWSDTNPRWMQEPRTQYPQKVNVWGGILNNSIV' A
#
# COMPACT_ATOMS: atom_id res chain seq x y z
N ASP A 1 -8.62 -10.85 -20.55
CA ASP A 1 -8.65 -10.49 -19.11
C ASP A 1 -7.73 -9.29 -18.98
N ARG A 2 -8.27 -8.15 -18.56
CA ARG A 2 -7.57 -6.86 -18.56
C ARG A 2 -6.28 -6.88 -17.73
N ARG A 3 -6.21 -7.69 -16.66
CA ARG A 3 -4.98 -7.82 -15.86
C ARG A 3 -3.90 -8.56 -16.62
N ILE A 4 -4.26 -9.64 -17.31
CA ILE A 4 -3.31 -10.42 -18.12
C ILE A 4 -2.79 -9.61 -19.30
N GLU A 5 -3.66 -8.85 -19.97
CA GLU A 5 -3.29 -7.98 -21.09
C GLU A 5 -2.29 -6.89 -20.65
N PHE A 6 -2.55 -6.25 -19.50
CA PHE A 6 -1.62 -5.28 -18.91
C PHE A 6 -0.27 -5.92 -18.58
N CYS A 7 -0.25 -7.08 -17.93
CA CYS A 7 1.01 -7.76 -17.59
C CYS A 7 1.83 -8.07 -18.84
N LYS A 8 1.20 -8.57 -19.92
CA LYS A 8 1.89 -8.85 -21.19
C LYS A 8 2.50 -7.57 -21.80
N LEU A 9 1.74 -6.48 -21.85
CA LEU A 9 2.22 -5.20 -22.35
C LEU A 9 3.42 -4.69 -21.55
N MET A 10 3.35 -4.75 -20.22
CA MET A 10 4.42 -4.27 -19.34
C MET A 10 5.70 -5.12 -19.49
N MET A 11 5.56 -6.44 -19.65
CA MET A 11 6.69 -7.33 -19.92
C MET A 11 7.36 -6.97 -21.26
N ASP A 12 6.57 -6.81 -22.34
CA ASP A 12 7.10 -6.46 -23.66
C ASP A 12 7.84 -5.10 -23.66
N LEU A 13 7.37 -4.13 -22.88
CA LEU A 13 8.02 -2.82 -22.74
C LEU A 13 9.34 -2.93 -21.96
N ASN A 14 9.36 -3.72 -20.90
CA ASN A 14 10.55 -3.96 -20.10
C ASN A 14 11.62 -4.78 -20.84
N ASP A 15 11.22 -5.71 -21.70
CA ASP A 15 12.13 -6.49 -22.55
C ASP A 15 12.78 -5.61 -23.64
N LYS A 16 12.07 -4.57 -24.12
CA LYS A 16 12.60 -3.61 -25.10
C LYS A 16 13.52 -2.56 -24.47
N ASP A 17 13.21 -2.14 -23.26
CA ASP A 17 13.98 -1.16 -22.50
C ASP A 17 14.00 -1.54 -21.02
N GLN A 18 15.13 -2.08 -20.56
CA GLN A 18 15.34 -2.44 -19.16
C GLN A 18 15.23 -1.23 -18.22
N GLY A 19 15.36 -0.01 -18.74
CA GLY A 19 15.22 1.24 -18.01
C GLY A 19 13.79 1.80 -17.95
N PHE A 20 12.83 1.18 -18.65
CA PHE A 20 11.45 1.68 -18.78
C PHE A 20 10.81 1.97 -17.41
N SER A 21 11.00 1.06 -16.45
CA SER A 21 10.44 1.17 -15.10
C SER A 21 10.93 2.38 -14.33
N TYR A 22 12.15 2.87 -14.59
CA TYR A 22 12.71 4.07 -13.93
C TYR A 22 12.05 5.37 -14.35
N ASN A 23 11.35 5.36 -15.49
CA ASN A 23 10.61 6.52 -16.00
C ASN A 23 9.14 6.53 -15.56
N ILE A 24 8.72 5.54 -14.76
CA ILE A 24 7.36 5.44 -14.23
C ILE A 24 7.32 6.06 -12.83
N VAL A 25 6.41 7.02 -12.64
CA VAL A 25 6.04 7.48 -11.30
C VAL A 25 4.88 6.62 -10.81
N PHE A 26 5.12 5.81 -9.78
CA PHE A 26 4.05 5.11 -9.08
C PHE A 26 3.49 6.02 -8.00
N SER A 27 2.18 6.19 -7.93
CA SER A 27 1.55 6.98 -6.87
C SER A 27 0.35 6.26 -6.28
N ASP A 28 0.07 6.55 -5.03
CA ASP A 28 -1.10 6.03 -4.31
C ASP A 28 -1.49 6.99 -3.17
N GLU A 29 -2.69 6.78 -2.65
CA GLU A 29 -3.20 7.45 -1.45
C GLU A 29 -3.32 6.46 -0.30
N CYS A 30 -2.82 6.85 0.87
CA CYS A 30 -2.94 6.05 2.09
C CYS A 30 -3.59 6.87 3.20
N THR A 31 -4.52 6.23 3.92
CA THR A 31 -5.15 6.81 5.10
C THR A 31 -4.57 6.21 6.37
N PHE A 32 -3.98 7.05 7.22
CA PHE A 32 -3.50 6.70 8.55
C PHE A 32 -4.50 7.14 9.61
N THR A 33 -4.79 6.26 10.58
CA THR A 33 -5.66 6.58 11.72
C THR A 33 -4.81 6.75 12.98
N LEU A 34 -4.95 7.87 13.69
CA LEU A 34 -4.15 8.18 14.89
C LEU A 34 -4.50 7.33 16.12
N LYS A 35 -5.59 6.55 16.07
CA LYS A 35 -6.09 5.74 17.20
C LYS A 35 -5.42 4.36 17.37
N GLY A 36 -4.25 4.13 16.80
CA GLY A 36 -3.58 2.82 16.89
C GLY A 36 -4.40 1.69 16.24
N GLU A 37 -5.40 2.05 15.41
CA GLU A 37 -6.11 1.11 14.57
C GLU A 37 -5.16 0.63 13.49
N VAL A 38 -4.43 -0.44 13.80
CA VAL A 38 -3.62 -1.11 12.80
C VAL A 38 -4.57 -1.78 11.82
N ASN A 39 -4.45 -1.43 10.54
CA ASN A 39 -5.28 -2.03 9.49
C ASN A 39 -5.12 -3.56 9.56
N ARG A 40 -6.19 -4.25 9.97
CA ARG A 40 -6.21 -5.70 10.25
C ARG A 40 -5.84 -6.55 9.03
N HIS A 41 -5.92 -5.97 7.83
CA HIS A 41 -5.46 -6.61 6.59
C HIS A 41 -3.94 -6.58 6.41
N ASN A 42 -3.25 -5.56 6.94
CA ASN A 42 -1.81 -5.38 6.79
C ASN A 42 -1.01 -5.85 8.02
N CYS A 43 -1.67 -6.09 9.16
CA CYS A 43 -0.98 -6.49 10.37
C CYS A 43 -1.51 -7.81 10.91
N ARG A 44 -0.69 -8.85 10.74
CA ARG A 44 -0.93 -10.20 11.23
C ARG A 44 -0.03 -10.44 12.43
N TYR A 45 -0.60 -10.45 13.62
CA TYR A 45 0.07 -10.84 14.85
C TYR A 45 -0.11 -12.34 15.09
N TRP A 46 0.98 -13.02 15.44
CA TRP A 46 0.95 -14.40 15.91
C TRP A 46 1.32 -14.40 17.40
N SER A 47 0.54 -15.10 18.21
CA SER A 47 0.81 -15.28 19.64
C SER A 47 0.28 -16.64 20.04
N ASP A 48 1.04 -17.36 20.87
CA ASP A 48 0.65 -18.67 21.41
C ASP A 48 -0.52 -18.57 22.41
N THR A 49 -0.82 -17.36 22.88
CA THR A 49 -1.96 -17.06 23.77
C THR A 49 -2.77 -15.87 23.23
N ASN A 50 -4.09 -15.88 23.44
CA ASN A 50 -4.97 -14.79 23.02
C ASN A 50 -4.53 -13.47 23.68
N PRO A 51 -4.02 -12.47 22.93
CA PRO A 51 -3.39 -11.30 23.54
C PRO A 51 -4.38 -10.35 24.24
N ARG A 52 -5.70 -10.58 24.12
CA ARG A 52 -6.75 -9.64 24.59
C ARG A 52 -6.53 -8.18 24.15
N TRP A 53 -5.81 -7.98 23.05
CA TRP A 53 -5.34 -6.69 22.54
C TRP A 53 -6.39 -5.92 21.73
N MET A 54 -7.54 -6.52 21.45
CA MET A 54 -8.60 -5.88 20.69
C MET A 54 -9.44 -5.00 21.63
N GLN A 55 -8.95 -3.79 21.90
CA GLN A 55 -9.80 -2.74 22.43
C GLN A 55 -10.59 -2.19 21.23
N GLU A 56 -11.93 -2.27 21.26
CA GLU A 56 -12.75 -1.65 20.21
C GLU A 56 -12.61 -0.12 20.30
N PRO A 57 -11.95 0.57 19.35
CA PRO A 57 -11.90 2.02 19.33
C PRO A 57 -12.97 2.50 18.35
N ARG A 58 -14.15 1.87 18.33
CA ARG A 58 -15.28 2.30 17.52
C ARG A 58 -15.73 3.67 17.99
N THR A 59 -15.13 4.68 17.39
CA THR A 59 -15.49 6.07 17.57
C THR A 59 -15.96 6.59 16.23
N GLN A 60 -17.10 7.29 16.25
CA GLN A 60 -17.74 7.82 15.05
C GLN A 60 -16.87 8.89 14.34
N TYR A 61 -15.88 9.44 15.04
CA TYR A 61 -14.94 10.46 14.56
C TYR A 61 -13.48 10.06 14.84
N PRO A 62 -12.94 9.07 14.11
CA PRO A 62 -11.51 8.78 14.19
C PRO A 62 -10.72 9.91 13.54
N GLN A 63 -9.64 10.38 14.19
CA GLN A 63 -8.72 11.32 13.56
C GLN A 63 -7.90 10.57 12.51
N LYS A 64 -8.02 11.01 11.26
CA LYS A 64 -7.36 10.41 10.10
C LYS A 64 -6.47 11.44 9.41
N VAL A 65 -5.39 10.94 8.82
CA VAL A 65 -4.52 11.70 7.92
C VAL A 65 -4.47 10.96 6.60
N ASN A 66 -4.85 11.64 5.52
CA ASN A 66 -4.67 11.12 4.16
C ASN A 66 -3.34 11.64 3.63
N VAL A 67 -2.52 10.74 3.11
CA VAL A 67 -1.24 11.04 2.50
C VAL A 67 -1.29 10.56 1.07
N TRP A 68 -0.90 11.43 0.15
CA TRP A 68 -0.55 11.07 -1.22
C TRP A 68 0.97 10.99 -1.30
N GLY A 69 1.49 10.03 -2.05
CA GLY A 69 2.92 9.94 -2.31
C GLY A 69 3.22 9.32 -3.66
N GLY A 70 4.32 9.75 -4.26
CA GLY A 70 4.89 9.18 -5.46
C GLY A 70 6.20 8.44 -5.15
N ILE A 71 6.53 7.44 -5.97
CA ILE A 71 7.84 6.82 -6.04
C ILE A 71 8.31 6.92 -7.49
N LEU A 72 9.46 7.56 -7.69
CA LEU A 72 10.15 7.62 -8.96
C LEU A 72 11.56 7.08 -8.75
N ASN A 73 11.90 6.01 -9.48
CA ASN A 73 13.17 5.30 -9.32
C ASN A 73 13.38 4.87 -7.84
N ASN A 74 14.37 5.45 -7.14
CA ASN A 74 14.67 5.17 -5.75
C ASN A 74 14.32 6.34 -4.80
N SER A 75 13.51 7.29 -5.27
CA SER A 75 13.15 8.50 -4.54
C SER A 75 11.65 8.56 -4.27
N ILE A 76 11.28 9.09 -3.10
CA ILE A 76 9.91 9.45 -2.73
C ILE A 76 9.66 10.89 -3.20
N VAL A 77 8.50 11.14 -3.80
CA VAL A 77 8.07 12.43 -4.34
C VAL A 77 6.73 12.86 -3.76
#